data_AF-A0AAV2D9I2-F1
#
_entry.id   AF-A0AAV2D9I2-F1
#
_cell.length_a   1.000
_cell.length_b   1.000
_cell.length_c   1.000
_cell.angle_alpha   90.00
_cell.angle_beta   90.00
_cell.angle_gamma   90.00
#
_symmetry.space_group_name_H-M   'P 1'
#
loop_
_entity.id
_entity.type
_entity.pdbx_description
1 polymer ?
#
loop_
_entity_poly.entity_id
_entity_poly.type
_entity_poly.pdbx_seq_one_letter_code
_entity_poly.pdbx_strand_id
1 'polypeptide(L)'
;MYVVNLKNKQYDYLDSLYPDELDSKFRAVADMVVRYVTEYIPACRQEPFKFEEFKWVRMRGVRQHGGHGGVDCGVFAMNFAEFWEGKLVPAMRKWQKQINQMRDEITLTLLLNEENNLLEQLKKKSLEFDRKVD
;
A
#
# COMPACT_ATOMS: atom_id res chain seq x y z
N MET A 1 7.33 -0.79 2.98
CA MET A 1 6.21 0.17 2.87
C MET A 1 6.06 0.92 4.18
N TYR A 2 5.80 2.24 4.10
CA TYR A 2 5.50 3.10 5.25
C TYR A 2 4.08 3.59 5.15
N VAL A 3 3.35 3.58 6.26
CA VAL A 3 1.99 4.09 6.33
C VAL A 3 1.85 5.02 7.51
N VAL A 4 1.33 6.22 7.26
CA VAL A 4 0.98 7.18 8.32
C VAL A 4 -0.49 7.00 8.65
N ASN A 5 -0.76 6.35 9.78
CA ASN A 5 -2.12 6.10 10.24
C ASN A 5 -2.56 7.22 11.16
N LEU A 6 -3.20 8.24 10.58
CA LEU A 6 -3.69 9.41 11.30
C LEU A 6 -4.73 9.05 12.37
N LYS A 7 -5.59 8.07 12.09
CA LYS A 7 -6.67 7.63 12.99
C LYS A 7 -6.13 7.02 14.28
N ASN A 8 -5.15 6.13 14.18
CA ASN A 8 -4.57 5.44 15.32
C ASN A 8 -3.32 6.14 15.88
N LYS A 9 -2.94 7.30 15.31
CA LYS A 9 -1.71 8.04 15.63
C LYS A 9 -0.49 7.12 15.66
N GLN A 10 -0.24 6.42 14.55
CA GLN A 10 0.87 5.49 14.44
C GLN A 10 1.54 5.53 13.08
N TYR A 11 2.83 5.19 13.08
CA TYR A 11 3.59 4.89 11.89
C TYR A 11 3.71 3.38 11.75
N ASP A 12 2.99 2.84 10.77
CA ASP A 12 3.04 1.42 10.45
C ASP A 12 4.14 1.19 9.41
N TYR A 13 5.00 0.22 9.70
CA TYR A 13 6.06 -0.18 8.80
C TYR A 13 6.03 -1.67 8.50
N LEU A 14 6.22 -1.95 7.22
CA LEU A 14 6.36 -3.28 6.68
C LEU A 14 7.66 -3.38 5.87
N ASP A 15 8.48 -4.36 6.22
CA ASP A 15 9.58 -4.84 5.39
C ASP A 15 9.50 -6.36 5.32
N SER A 16 9.21 -6.89 4.13
CA SER A 16 9.11 -8.32 3.91
C SER A 16 10.47 -9.00 3.84
N LEU A 17 11.55 -8.28 3.57
CA LEU A 17 12.89 -8.84 3.43
C LEU A 17 13.63 -8.87 4.76
N TYR A 18 13.52 -7.77 5.51
CA TYR A 18 14.21 -7.58 6.79
C TYR A 18 13.21 -7.26 7.92
N PRO A 19 12.29 -8.18 8.25
CA PRO A 19 11.22 -7.96 9.22
C PRO A 19 11.68 -7.85 10.67
N ASP A 20 12.96 -8.13 10.96
CA ASP A 20 13.54 -8.05 12.31
C ASP A 20 14.71 -7.07 12.45
N GLU A 21 15.32 -6.58 11.36
CA GLU A 21 16.44 -5.63 11.45
C GLU A 21 15.95 -4.21 11.81
N LEU A 22 16.49 -3.66 12.90
CA LEU A 22 16.24 -2.30 13.38
C LEU A 22 17.26 -1.38 12.71
N ASP A 23 17.07 -1.10 11.43
CA ASP A 23 18.08 -0.32 10.72
C ASP A 23 17.89 1.17 11.03
N SER A 24 18.98 1.88 11.34
CA SER A 24 19.00 3.35 11.50
C SER A 24 18.35 4.08 10.32
N LYS A 25 18.39 3.47 9.14
CA LYS A 25 17.74 3.91 7.90
C LYS A 25 16.21 3.97 8.01
N PHE A 26 15.61 3.12 8.84
CA PHE A 26 14.17 3.10 9.07
C PHE A 26 13.68 4.42 9.66
N ARG A 27 14.34 4.88 10.73
CA ARG A 27 14.01 6.14 11.40
C ARG A 27 14.22 7.36 10.49
N ALA A 28 15.25 7.33 9.64
CA ALA A 28 15.51 8.41 8.69
C ALA A 28 14.39 8.56 7.63
N VAL A 29 13.93 7.44 7.05
CA VAL A 29 12.84 7.47 6.05
C VAL A 29 11.52 7.88 6.71
N ALA A 30 11.28 7.39 7.92
CA ALA A 30 10.20 7.81 8.78
C ALA A 30 10.16 9.33 8.99
N ASP A 31 11.25 9.93 9.48
CA ASP A 31 11.34 11.38 9.70
C ASP A 31 11.09 12.16 8.41
N MET A 32 11.58 11.66 7.27
CA MET A 32 11.31 12.23 5.95
C MET A 32 9.82 12.18 5.61
N VAL A 33 9.15 11.05 5.83
CA VAL A 33 7.71 10.89 5.57
C VAL A 33 6.88 11.82 6.47
N VAL A 34 7.27 12.00 7.73
CA VAL A 34 6.59 12.94 8.64
C VAL A 34 6.69 14.38 8.15
N ARG A 35 7.90 14.81 7.78
CA ARG A 35 8.11 16.13 7.19
C ARG A 35 7.26 16.31 5.94
N TYR A 36 7.29 15.33 5.04
CA TYR A 36 6.49 15.38 3.82
C TYR A 36 4.98 15.45 4.11
N VAL A 37 4.45 14.65 5.03
CA VAL A 37 3.02 14.66 5.36
C VAL A 37 2.60 15.99 5.98
N THR A 38 3.39 16.51 6.92
CA THR A 38 3.14 17.80 7.57
C THR A 38 3.21 18.93 6.57
N GLU A 39 4.20 18.90 5.69
CA GLU A 39 4.41 19.94 4.70
C GLU A 39 3.40 19.86 3.57
N TYR A 40 2.97 18.70 3.08
CA TYR A 40 2.23 18.60 1.81
C TYR A 40 0.77 18.17 1.93
N ILE A 41 0.30 17.69 3.10
CA ILE A 41 -1.12 17.31 3.28
C ILE A 41 -1.86 18.44 4.02
N PRO A 42 -2.76 19.20 3.34
CA PRO A 42 -3.43 20.36 3.95
C PRO A 42 -4.23 20.03 5.21
N ALA A 43 -4.88 18.86 5.26
CA ALA A 43 -5.61 18.40 6.45
C ALA A 43 -4.70 18.24 7.67
N CYS A 44 -3.44 17.83 7.45
CA CYS A 44 -2.44 17.70 8.51
C CYS A 44 -1.91 19.06 9.00
N ARG A 45 -2.08 20.13 8.21
CA ARG A 45 -1.75 21.51 8.62
C ARG A 45 -2.88 22.17 9.43
N GLN A 46 -4.12 21.70 9.25
CA GLN A 46 -5.32 22.27 9.87
C GLN A 46 -5.67 21.60 11.20
N GLU A 47 -5.46 20.29 11.30
CA GLU A 47 -5.57 19.57 12.57
C GLU A 47 -4.21 19.54 13.28
N PRO A 48 -4.16 19.68 14.63
CA PRO A 48 -2.91 19.67 15.39
C PRO A 48 -2.41 18.23 15.57
N PHE A 49 -2.05 17.57 14.48
CA PHE A 49 -1.37 16.29 14.55
C PHE A 49 0.03 16.51 15.11
N LYS A 50 0.18 16.20 16.40
CA LYS A 50 1.48 16.06 17.05
C LYS A 50 2.11 14.74 16.64
N PHE A 51 2.74 14.76 15.48
CA PHE A 51 3.40 13.60 14.87
C PHE A 51 4.48 13.00 15.79
N GLU A 52 5.07 13.80 16.67
CA GLU A 52 5.96 13.35 17.75
C GLU A 52 5.29 12.42 18.78
N GLU A 53 3.96 12.47 18.93
CA GLU A 53 3.19 11.58 19.82
C GLU A 53 2.83 10.25 19.13
N PHE A 54 3.08 10.11 17.83
CA PHE A 54 2.70 8.91 17.09
C PHE A 54 3.63 7.76 17.47
N LYS A 55 3.05 6.58 17.67
CA LYS A 55 3.82 5.38 18.02
C LYS A 55 4.31 4.64 16.78
N TRP A 56 5.48 4.03 16.89
CA TRP A 56 6.03 3.14 15.88
C TRP A 56 5.44 1.74 16.02
N VAL A 57 4.78 1.25 14.98
CA VAL A 57 4.24 -0.10 14.93
C VAL A 57 4.91 -0.88 13.82
N ARG A 58 5.60 -1.95 14.22
CA ARG A 58 6.25 -2.86 13.30
C ARG A 58 5.34 -4.03 12.98
N MET A 59 5.11 -4.24 11.70
CA MET A 59 4.40 -5.41 11.21
C MET A 59 5.35 -6.59 11.19
N ARG A 60 5.30 -7.41 12.25
CA ARG A 60 6.10 -8.64 12.36
C ARG A 60 5.41 -9.79 11.64
N GLY A 61 6.20 -10.71 11.08
CA GLY A 61 5.70 -12.00 10.59
C GLY A 61 5.44 -12.08 9.08
N VAL A 62 5.66 -11.01 8.33
CA VAL A 62 5.81 -11.07 6.88
C VAL A 62 7.27 -11.28 6.58
N ARG A 63 7.65 -12.47 6.16
CA ARG A 63 9.03 -12.74 5.77
C ARG A 63 9.07 -13.45 4.45
N GLN A 64 9.70 -12.80 3.48
CA GLN A 64 10.09 -13.40 2.23
C GLN A 64 11.23 -14.39 2.51
N HIS A 65 11.01 -15.68 2.28
CA HIS A 65 12.01 -16.74 2.53
C HIS A 65 12.54 -17.31 1.20
N GLY A 66 13.81 -17.04 0.88
CA GLY A 66 14.67 -17.85 0.00
C GLY A 66 14.34 -17.96 -1.51
N GLY A 67 15.38 -18.25 -2.32
CA GLY A 67 15.31 -18.71 -3.71
C GLY A 67 15.55 -17.64 -4.78
N HIS A 68 14.68 -16.63 -4.85
CA HIS A 68 14.71 -15.59 -5.88
C HIS A 68 14.73 -14.21 -5.23
N GLY A 69 15.92 -13.77 -4.79
CA GLY A 69 16.11 -12.59 -3.95
C GLY A 69 15.25 -11.38 -4.33
N GLY A 70 14.55 -10.80 -3.36
CA GLY A 70 14.04 -9.44 -3.45
C GLY A 70 12.87 -9.15 -4.40
N VAL A 71 12.48 -10.05 -5.30
CA VAL A 71 11.56 -9.70 -6.41
C VAL A 71 10.08 -9.58 -6.00
N ASP A 72 9.69 -10.14 -4.86
CA ASP A 72 8.30 -10.17 -4.41
C ASP A 72 7.88 -9.03 -3.50
N CYS A 73 8.81 -8.15 -3.11
CA CYS A 73 8.53 -7.11 -2.12
C CYS A 73 7.34 -6.21 -2.51
N GLY A 74 7.12 -5.98 -3.81
CA GLY A 74 5.96 -5.27 -4.34
C GLY A 74 4.64 -6.00 -4.11
N VAL A 75 4.60 -7.31 -4.36
CA VAL A 75 3.42 -8.16 -4.12
C VAL A 75 3.08 -8.20 -2.64
N PHE A 76 4.09 -8.36 -1.79
CA PHE A 76 3.93 -8.29 -0.33
C PHE A 76 3.39 -6.93 0.13
N ALA A 77 3.84 -5.83 -0.46
CA ALA A 77 3.36 -4.48 -0.13
C ALA A 77 1.91 -4.26 -0.59
N MET A 78 1.54 -4.69 -1.81
CA MET A 78 0.17 -4.58 -2.33
C MET A 78 -0.82 -5.39 -1.50
N ASN A 79 -0.49 -6.65 -1.25
CA ASN A 79 -1.33 -7.54 -0.45
C ASN A 79 -1.48 -7.02 0.99
N PHE A 80 -0.42 -6.44 1.53
CA PHE A 80 -0.54 -5.74 2.80
C PHE A 80 -1.51 -4.56 2.73
N ALA A 81 -1.37 -3.69 1.74
CA ALA A 81 -2.24 -2.51 1.62
C ALA A 81 -3.73 -2.91 1.52
N GLU A 82 -4.02 -4.02 0.85
CA GLU A 82 -5.37 -4.59 0.74
C GLU A 82 -5.95 -5.02 2.09
N PHE A 83 -5.17 -5.75 2.91
CA PHE A 83 -5.64 -6.22 4.22
C PHE A 83 -5.43 -5.23 5.37
N TRP A 84 -4.75 -4.11 5.11
CA TRP A 84 -4.40 -3.14 6.15
C TRP A 84 -5.62 -2.28 6.51
N GLU A 85 -6.41 -2.75 7.47
CA GLU A 85 -7.51 -1.97 8.07
C GLU A 85 -7.05 -1.13 9.29
N GLY A 86 -5.78 -0.73 9.32
CA GLY A 86 -5.17 -0.11 10.49
C GLY A 86 -4.99 -1.05 11.69
N LYS A 87 -5.04 -2.37 11.47
CA LYS A 87 -4.81 -3.42 12.48
C LYS A 87 -3.69 -4.37 12.04
N LEU A 88 -3.11 -5.09 13.01
CA LEU A 88 -2.17 -6.19 12.77
C LEU A 88 -2.88 -7.31 12.01
N VAL A 89 -2.43 -7.61 10.79
CA VAL A 89 -3.00 -8.67 9.94
C VAL A 89 -2.45 -10.04 10.40
N PRO A 90 -3.25 -10.92 11.05
CA PRO A 90 -2.72 -12.15 11.67
C PRO A 90 -2.30 -13.24 10.67
N ALA A 91 -2.76 -13.16 9.41
CA ALA A 91 -2.59 -14.20 8.40
C ALA A 91 -1.25 -14.17 7.64
N MET A 92 -0.39 -13.20 7.95
CA MET A 92 0.80 -12.84 7.17
C MET A 92 1.87 -13.93 7.02
N ARG A 93 1.89 -14.93 7.91
CA ARG A 93 2.84 -16.07 7.85
C ARG A 93 2.59 -17.02 6.67
N LYS A 94 1.40 -17.00 6.08
CA LYS A 94 1.04 -17.89 4.94
C LYS A 94 1.31 -17.27 3.57
N TRP A 95 1.55 -15.96 3.50
CA TRP A 95 1.67 -15.22 2.25
C TRP A 95 2.80 -15.71 1.36
N GLN A 96 3.95 -16.09 1.92
CA GLN A 96 5.03 -16.64 1.10
C GLN A 96 4.60 -17.91 0.31
N LYS A 97 3.71 -18.73 0.89
CA LYS A 97 3.23 -19.96 0.22
C LYS A 97 2.21 -19.65 -0.88
N GLN A 98 1.59 -18.48 -0.83
CA GLN A 98 0.54 -18.04 -1.75
C GLN A 98 1.05 -17.03 -2.77
N ILE A 99 2.36 -16.75 -2.82
CA ILE A 99 2.92 -15.62 -3.56
C ILE A 99 2.60 -15.65 -5.05
N ASN A 100 2.62 -16.83 -5.67
CA ASN A 100 2.28 -16.97 -7.09
C ASN A 100 0.78 -16.72 -7.32
N GLN A 101 -0.09 -17.27 -6.47
CA GLN A 101 -1.52 -17.02 -6.55
C GLN A 101 -1.82 -15.52 -6.38
N MET A 102 -1.19 -14.85 -5.41
CA MET A 102 -1.36 -13.41 -5.20
C MET A 102 -0.89 -12.59 -6.40
N ARG A 103 0.22 -12.99 -7.07
CA ARG A 103 0.66 -12.35 -8.32
C ARG A 103 -0.38 -12.48 -9.43
N ASP A 104 -0.96 -13.66 -9.59
CA ASP A 104 -1.99 -13.92 -10.60
C ASP A 104 -3.25 -13.10 -10.31
N GLU A 105 -3.70 -13.06 -9.05
CA GLU A 105 -4.86 -12.27 -8.59
C GLU A 105 -4.66 -10.76 -8.82
N ILE A 106 -3.49 -10.22 -8.49
CA ILE A 106 -3.14 -8.82 -8.76
C ILE A 106 -3.17 -8.54 -10.26
N THR A 107 -2.58 -9.43 -11.08
CA THR A 107 -2.51 -9.26 -12.53
C THR A 107 -3.91 -9.27 -13.15
N LEU A 108 -4.75 -10.23 -12.77
CA LEU A 108 -6.14 -10.33 -13.24
C LEU A 108 -6.96 -9.09 -12.85
N THR A 109 -6.78 -8.60 -11.63
CA THR A 109 -7.48 -7.40 -11.14
C THR A 109 -7.12 -6.17 -11.97
N LEU A 110 -5.84 -6.01 -12.33
CA LEU A 110 -5.39 -4.89 -13.17
C LEU A 110 -5.96 -4.99 -14.58
N LEU A 111 -5.91 -6.18 -15.20
CA LEU A 111 -6.44 -6.40 -16.54
C LEU A 111 -7.95 -6.14 -16.62
N LEU A 112 -8.73 -6.68 -15.67
CA LEU A 112 -10.18 -6.48 -15.63
C LEU A 112 -10.55 -5.00 -15.42
N ASN A 113 -9.79 -4.26 -14.61
CA ASN A 113 -10.01 -2.83 -14.42
C ASN A 113 -9.70 -2.03 -15.70
N GLU A 114 -8.66 -2.38 -16.44
CA GLU A 114 -8.36 -1.75 -17.72
C GLU A 114 -9.44 -2.04 -18.77
N GLU A 115 -9.91 -3.29 -18.86
CA GLU A 115 -11.01 -3.66 -19.75
C GLU A 115 -12.30 -2.90 -19.42
N ASN A 116 -12.65 -2.80 -18.14
CA ASN A 116 -13.82 -2.02 -17.70
C ASN A 116 -13.69 -0.54 -18.05
N ASN A 117 -12.51 0.05 -17.85
CA ASN A 117 -12.25 1.45 -18.20
C ASN A 117 -12.38 1.69 -19.71
N LEU A 118 -11.86 0.78 -20.53
CA LEU A 118 -11.99 0.84 -21.99
C LEU A 118 -13.46 0.72 -22.43
N LEU A 119 -14.22 -0.18 -21.82
CA LEU A 119 -15.65 -0.34 -22.09
C LEU A 119 -16.44 0.93 -21.75
N GLU A 120 -16.16 1.56 -20.61
CA GLU A 120 -16.81 2.82 -20.23
C GLU A 120 -16.44 3.98 -21.17
N GLN A 121 -15.19 4.04 -21.64
CA GLN A 121 -14.78 5.02 -22.65
C GLN A 121 -15.50 4.81 -23.99
N LEU A 122 -15.68 3.55 -24.42
CA LEU A 122 -16.40 3.22 -25.65
C LEU A 122 -17.89 3.58 -25.55
N LYS A 123 -18.55 3.25 -24.43
CA LYS A 123 -19.95 3.64 -24.18
C LYS A 123 -20.12 5.16 -24.23
N LYS A 124 -19.21 5.90 -23.59
CA LYS A 124 -19.23 7.36 -23.60
C LYS A 124 -19.09 7.94 -25.01
N LYS A 125 -18.15 7.41 -25.81
CA LYS A 125 -17.98 7.82 -27.22
C LYS A 125 -19.21 7.50 -28.07
N SER A 126 -19.85 6.35 -27.86
CA SER A 126 -21.10 6.00 -28.55
C SER A 126 -22.20 7.03 -28.26
N LEU A 127 -22.43 7.34 -26.98
CA LEU A 127 -23.43 8.31 -26.55
C LEU A 127 -23.15 9.73 -27.07
N GLU A 128 -21.88 10.12 -27.20
CA GLU A 128 -21.48 11.41 -27.79
C GLU A 128 -21.66 11.44 -29.32
N PHE A 129 -21.53 10.29 -29.99
CA PHE A 129 -21.80 10.16 -31.41
C PHE A 129 -23.30 10.26 -31.69
N ASP A 130 -24.12 9.54 -30.94
CA ASP A 130 -25.59 9.55 -31.10
C ASP A 130 -26.17 10.96 -30.91
N ARG A 131 -25.64 11.74 -29.96
CA ARG A 131 -26.04 13.15 -29.73
C ARG A 131 -25.63 14.14 -30.82
N LYS A 132 -24.74 13.78 -31.74
CA LYS A 132 -24.28 14.63 -32.85
C LYS A 132 -25.01 14.34 -34.16
N VAL A 133 -25.82 13.28 -34.20
CA VAL A 133 -26.56 12.82 -35.38
C VAL A 133 -28.04 13.27 -35.34
N ASP A 134 -28.48 13.86 -34.22
CA ASP A 134 -29.73 14.63 -34.08
C ASP A 134 -29.50 16.14 -34.36
#